data_AF-A0AAW1REL8-F1
#
_entry.id   AF-A0AAW1REL8-F1
#
_cell.length_a   1.000
_cell.length_b   1.000
_cell.length_c   1.000
_cell.angle_alpha   90.00
_cell.angle_beta   90.00
_cell.angle_gamma   90.00
#
_symmetry.space_group_name_H-M   'P 1'
#
loop_
_entity.id
_entity.type
_entity.pdbx_description
1 polymer ?
#
loop_
_entity_poly.entity_id
_entity_poly.type
_entity_poly.pdbx_seq_one_letter_code
_entity_poly.pdbx_strand_id
1 'polypeptide(L)'
;MLRSLRQLTRASTGSTKSILLREFIQEALYSPVFGYFNREDVPVGALPEPLVFSELAGEAEYKRALHASYENLQESWLTPVEVFQPYYGRALAKYIQQQASSHDSAIHINELGGGTGTLARNMLDYFHEEDRGLYERLTYTSIEISPKLAALQRQRVGEQHAASFRTTTTDACKPEAWGHPSQEPCFILMMEVLDNLPHDRQSGAVWVG
;
A
#
# COMPACT_ATOMS: atom_id res chain seq x y z
N MET A 1 0.14 17.31 -15.65
CA MET A 1 -1.02 16.65 -16.29
C MET A 1 -1.08 16.88 -17.81
N LEU A 2 -1.04 18.13 -18.33
CA LEU A 2 -1.06 18.39 -19.78
C LEU A 2 0.22 17.95 -20.53
N ARG A 3 1.38 17.94 -19.86
CA ARG A 3 2.66 17.45 -20.44
C ARG A 3 2.69 15.93 -20.61
N SER A 4 2.16 15.18 -19.65
CA SER A 4 2.06 13.71 -19.68
C SER A 4 1.06 13.23 -20.74
N LEU A 5 -0.08 13.92 -20.91
CA LEU A 5 -1.03 13.68 -22.01
C LEU A 5 -0.37 13.81 -23.40
N ARG A 6 0.42 14.88 -23.62
CA ARG A 6 1.14 15.08 -24.89
C ARG A 6 2.22 14.03 -25.16
N GLN A 7 2.82 13.46 -24.12
CA GLN A 7 3.82 12.39 -24.24
C GLN A 7 3.16 11.04 -24.54
N LEU A 8 2.04 10.74 -23.88
CA LEU A 8 1.23 9.54 -24.15
C LEU A 8 0.69 9.50 -25.58
N THR A 9 0.25 10.65 -26.11
CA THR A 9 -0.19 10.76 -27.50
C THR A 9 0.94 10.77 -28.52
N ARG A 10 2.19 11.09 -28.13
CA ARG A 10 3.34 11.16 -29.06
C ARG A 10 4.07 9.83 -29.22
N ALA A 11 4.02 8.94 -28.22
CA ALA A 11 4.58 7.59 -28.32
C ALA A 11 3.76 6.68 -29.27
N SER A 12 2.48 7.03 -29.50
CA SER A 12 1.64 6.46 -30.54
C SER A 12 1.90 7.16 -31.88
N THR A 13 2.78 6.58 -32.68
CA THR A 13 3.11 7.05 -34.04
C THR A 13 1.86 7.17 -34.93
N GLY A 14 1.60 8.39 -35.43
CA GLY A 14 0.90 8.64 -36.71
C GLY A 14 -0.62 8.46 -36.82
N SER A 15 -1.32 7.96 -35.81
CA SER A 15 -2.78 7.81 -35.84
C SER A 15 -3.42 8.48 -34.63
N THR A 16 -4.49 9.25 -34.83
CA THR A 16 -5.38 9.75 -33.77
C THR A 16 -6.16 8.58 -33.17
N LYS A 17 -5.45 7.65 -32.54
CA LYS A 17 -6.04 6.47 -31.89
C LYS A 17 -6.54 6.91 -30.52
N SER A 18 -7.83 6.74 -30.27
CA SER A 18 -8.38 6.81 -28.93
C SER A 18 -7.70 5.75 -28.06
N ILE A 19 -7.13 6.14 -26.93
CA ILE A 19 -6.61 5.22 -25.92
C ILE A 19 -7.74 4.79 -24.98
N LEU A 20 -7.67 3.58 -24.43
CA LEU A 20 -8.61 3.16 -23.41
C LEU A 20 -8.37 3.98 -22.14
N LEU A 21 -9.42 4.25 -21.36
CA LEU A 21 -9.28 5.00 -20.12
C LEU A 21 -8.37 4.26 -19.13
N ARG A 22 -8.47 2.93 -19.06
CA ARG A 22 -7.57 2.12 -18.24
C ARG A 22 -6.09 2.28 -18.64
N GLU A 23 -5.79 2.37 -19.94
CA GLU A 23 -4.40 2.55 -20.41
C GLU A 23 -3.88 3.93 -20.01
N PHE A 24 -4.72 4.95 -20.12
CA PHE A 24 -4.41 6.29 -19.64
C PHE A 24 -4.13 6.32 -18.13
N ILE A 25 -5.00 5.70 -17.32
CA ILE A 25 -4.83 5.64 -15.86
C ILE A 25 -3.55 4.87 -15.50
N GLN A 26 -3.32 3.72 -16.13
CA GLN A 26 -2.11 2.90 -15.91
C GLN A 26 -0.84 3.73 -16.11
N GLU A 27 -0.75 4.44 -17.23
CA GLU A 27 0.42 5.26 -17.53
C GLU A 27 0.53 6.49 -16.61
N ALA A 28 -0.59 7.14 -16.30
CA ALA A 28 -0.59 8.32 -15.44
C ALA A 28 -0.13 8.00 -14.01
N LEU A 29 -0.48 6.82 -13.49
CA LEU A 29 -0.16 6.41 -12.12
C LEU A 29 1.17 5.65 -12.02
N TYR A 30 1.42 4.70 -12.92
CA TYR A 30 2.45 3.67 -12.73
C TYR A 30 3.61 3.72 -13.74
N SER A 31 3.60 4.64 -14.71
CA SER A 31 4.74 4.80 -15.63
C SER A 31 6.05 4.92 -14.85
N PRO A 32 7.11 4.13 -15.18
CA PRO A 32 8.40 4.22 -14.51
C PRO A 32 9.08 5.59 -14.66
N VAL A 33 8.68 6.39 -15.65
CA VAL A 33 9.34 7.64 -16.01
C VAL A 33 8.60 8.87 -15.46
N PHE A 34 7.27 8.86 -15.51
CA PHE A 34 6.45 10.03 -15.15
C PHE A 34 5.22 9.70 -14.31
N GLY A 35 5.04 8.42 -13.96
CA GLY A 35 3.92 7.92 -13.19
C GLY A 35 3.87 8.60 -11.84
N TYR A 36 2.66 8.87 -11.38
CA TYR A 36 2.37 9.55 -10.13
C TYR A 36 3.14 8.98 -8.92
N PHE A 37 3.19 7.66 -8.77
CA PHE A 37 3.87 6.99 -7.64
C PHE A 37 5.38 6.82 -7.80
N ASN A 38 5.92 7.14 -8.98
CA ASN A 38 7.35 7.03 -9.30
C ASN A 38 8.05 8.41 -9.36
N ARG A 39 7.39 9.49 -8.93
CA ARG A 39 7.98 10.84 -8.87
C ARG A 39 8.97 10.97 -7.72
N GLU A 40 9.85 11.98 -7.82
CA GLU A 40 10.80 12.32 -6.75
C GLU A 40 10.07 12.69 -5.45
N ASP A 41 8.98 13.46 -5.54
CA ASP A 41 8.13 13.80 -4.41
C ASP A 41 7.10 12.68 -4.25
N VAL A 42 7.35 11.75 -3.32
CA VAL A 42 6.43 10.62 -3.12
C VAL A 42 5.18 11.16 -2.42
N PRO A 43 4.00 11.02 -3.02
CA PRO A 43 2.78 11.65 -2.53
C PRO A 43 2.12 10.88 -1.36
N VAL A 44 2.73 9.78 -0.93
CA VAL A 44 2.29 9.01 0.24
C VAL A 44 3.01 9.57 1.47
N GLY A 45 2.24 10.21 2.35
CA GLY A 45 2.76 10.81 3.57
C GLY A 45 2.95 9.77 4.67
N ALA A 46 3.79 10.12 5.65
CA ALA A 46 3.81 9.46 6.94
C ALA A 46 3.74 10.51 8.04
N LEU A 47 3.01 10.22 9.10
CA LEU A 47 3.10 11.06 10.29
C LEU A 47 4.52 10.93 10.88
N PRO A 48 5.18 12.05 11.25
CA PRO A 48 6.46 11.98 11.96
C PRO A 48 6.33 11.22 13.28
N GLU A 49 5.21 11.42 13.97
CA GLU A 49 4.85 10.74 15.21
C GLU A 49 3.35 10.36 15.18
N PRO A 50 2.97 9.19 15.72
CA PRO A 50 1.57 8.79 15.86
C PRO A 50 0.73 9.79 16.66
N LEU A 51 -0.57 9.89 16.34
CA LEU A 51 -1.52 10.63 17.18
C LEU A 51 -1.72 9.91 18.52
N VAL A 52 -1.62 10.63 19.63
CA VAL A 52 -1.83 10.09 20.98
C VAL A 52 -3.33 10.13 21.32
N PHE A 53 -4.09 9.14 20.85
CA PHE A 53 -5.55 9.12 20.97
C PHE A 53 -6.07 9.20 22.42
N SER A 54 -5.32 8.69 23.39
CA SER A 54 -5.68 8.76 24.82
C SER A 54 -5.70 10.18 25.39
N GLU A 55 -5.03 11.12 24.74
CA GLU A 55 -4.99 12.54 25.15
C GLU A 55 -6.08 13.38 24.47
N LEU A 56 -6.82 12.79 23.52
CA LEU A 56 -7.86 13.50 22.77
C LEU A 56 -9.22 13.31 23.45
N ALA A 57 -9.85 14.42 23.86
CA ALA A 57 -11.17 14.40 24.50
C ALA A 57 -12.31 14.02 23.56
N GLY A 58 -12.10 14.06 22.24
CA GLY A 58 -13.09 13.67 21.24
C GLY A 58 -12.79 14.17 19.83
N GLU A 59 -13.81 14.12 18.97
CA GLU A 59 -13.69 14.39 17.53
C GLU A 59 -13.10 15.77 17.21
N ALA A 60 -13.46 16.81 17.98
CA ALA A 60 -12.99 18.17 17.73
C ALA A 60 -11.47 18.30 17.97
N GLU A 61 -10.94 17.64 18.99
CA GLU A 61 -9.49 17.63 19.27
C GLU A 61 -8.73 16.77 18.28
N TYR A 62 -9.28 15.61 17.93
CA TYR A 62 -8.76 14.78 16.86
C TYR A 62 -8.62 15.54 15.54
N LYS A 63 -9.67 16.25 15.10
CA LYS A 63 -9.62 17.04 13.86
C LYS A 63 -8.57 18.15 13.92
N ARG A 64 -8.39 18.80 15.08
CA ARG A 64 -7.34 19.82 15.26
C ARG A 64 -5.94 19.22 15.19
N ALA A 65 -5.71 18.12 15.90
CA ALA A 65 -4.43 17.42 15.91
C ALA A 65 -4.07 16.93 14.50
N LEU A 66 -5.02 16.28 13.82
CA LEU A 66 -4.84 15.82 12.45
C LEU A 66 -4.56 16.99 11.48
N HIS A 67 -5.30 18.10 11.61
CA HIS A 67 -5.07 19.28 10.78
C HIS A 67 -3.67 19.86 10.98
N ALA A 68 -3.21 19.99 12.22
CA ALA A 68 -1.85 20.44 12.53
C ALA A 68 -0.78 19.50 11.96
N SER A 69 -1.04 18.20 11.94
CA SER A 69 -0.15 17.25 11.25
C SER A 69 -0.08 17.52 9.75
N TYR A 70 -1.21 17.80 9.09
CA TYR A 70 -1.25 18.12 7.66
C TYR A 70 -0.52 19.41 7.29
N GLU A 71 -0.46 20.41 8.17
CA GLU A 71 0.33 21.64 7.91
C GLU A 71 1.80 21.34 7.61
N ASN A 72 2.32 20.23 8.13
CA ASN A 72 3.71 19.80 7.95
C ASN A 72 3.91 18.79 6.80
N LEU A 73 2.82 18.27 6.20
CA LEU A 73 2.86 17.16 5.24
C LEU A 73 2.86 17.58 3.76
N GLN A 74 2.91 18.88 3.47
CA GLN A 74 2.86 19.41 2.10
C GLN A 74 1.71 18.80 1.26
N GLU A 75 1.98 18.31 0.05
CA GLU A 75 0.97 17.67 -0.84
C GLU A 75 0.77 16.17 -0.56
N SER A 76 1.41 15.62 0.47
CA SER A 76 1.28 14.20 0.79
C SER A 76 -0.02 13.92 1.56
N TRP A 77 -0.73 12.87 1.17
CA TRP A 77 -1.89 12.39 1.92
C TRP A 77 -1.51 11.32 2.93
N LEU A 78 -2.31 11.24 3.98
CA LEU A 78 -2.26 10.17 4.97
C LEU A 78 -3.36 9.14 4.69
N THR A 79 -2.98 7.88 4.70
CA THR A 79 -3.92 6.76 4.70
C THR A 79 -4.43 6.49 6.13
N PRO A 80 -5.52 5.73 6.32
CA PRO A 80 -5.96 5.27 7.63
C PRO A 80 -4.87 4.54 8.42
N VAL A 81 -3.99 3.82 7.73
CA VAL A 81 -2.81 3.16 8.34
C VAL A 81 -1.94 4.19 9.05
N GLU A 82 -1.69 5.34 8.42
CA GLU A 82 -0.87 6.41 8.99
C GLU A 82 -1.60 7.17 10.09
N VAL A 83 -2.87 7.51 9.89
CA VAL A 83 -3.65 8.32 10.84
C VAL A 83 -3.92 7.55 12.14
N PHE A 84 -4.22 6.25 12.05
CA PHE A 84 -4.65 5.43 13.18
C PHE A 84 -3.58 4.47 13.68
N GLN A 85 -2.30 4.70 13.35
CA GLN A 85 -1.21 3.89 13.88
C GLN A 85 -1.07 4.03 15.41
N PRO A 86 -0.65 2.97 16.12
CA PRO A 86 -0.45 1.60 15.61
C PRO A 86 -1.75 0.78 15.52
N TYR A 87 -2.86 1.30 16.05
CA TYR A 87 -4.11 0.56 16.29
C TYR A 87 -4.72 -0.06 15.03
N TYR A 88 -4.67 0.62 13.88
CA TYR A 88 -5.18 0.07 12.62
C TYR A 88 -4.46 -1.24 12.23
N GLY A 89 -3.12 -1.22 12.27
CA GLY A 89 -2.31 -2.41 11.97
C GLY A 89 -2.48 -3.50 13.03
N ARG A 90 -2.51 -3.12 14.32
CA ARG A 90 -2.72 -4.07 15.42
C ARG A 90 -4.07 -4.78 15.32
N ALA A 91 -5.14 -4.07 14.95
CA ALA A 91 -6.45 -4.68 14.76
C ALA A 91 -6.45 -5.74 13.64
N LEU A 92 -5.81 -5.46 12.51
CA LEU A 92 -5.64 -6.41 11.42
C LEU A 92 -4.76 -7.59 11.82
N ALA A 93 -3.66 -7.35 12.54
CA ALA A 93 -2.78 -8.40 13.05
C ALA A 93 -3.53 -9.34 14.00
N LYS A 94 -4.33 -8.80 14.92
CA LYS A 94 -5.16 -9.59 15.83
C LYS A 94 -6.16 -10.47 15.08
N TYR A 95 -6.80 -9.96 14.04
CA TYR A 95 -7.68 -10.76 13.20
C TYR A 95 -6.91 -11.93 12.55
N ILE A 96 -5.76 -11.65 11.93
CA ILE A 96 -4.92 -12.68 11.30
C ILE A 96 -4.43 -13.71 12.31
N GLN A 97 -4.01 -13.29 13.51
CA GLN A 97 -3.62 -14.18 14.60
C GLN A 97 -4.72 -15.19 14.92
N GLN A 98 -5.98 -14.72 15.04
CA GLN A 98 -7.13 -15.59 15.30
C GLN A 98 -7.42 -16.56 14.15
N GLN A 99 -7.20 -16.15 12.90
CA GLN A 99 -7.36 -17.05 11.75
C GLN A 99 -6.20 -18.05 11.63
N ALA A 100 -5.00 -17.65 12.05
CA ALA A 100 -3.80 -18.48 11.99
C ALA A 100 -3.72 -19.49 13.14
N SER A 101 -4.43 -19.30 14.24
CA SER A 101 -4.31 -20.15 15.45
C SER A 101 -4.68 -21.62 15.26
N SER A 102 -5.40 -21.97 14.19
CA SER A 102 -5.73 -23.36 13.83
C SER A 102 -4.70 -24.01 12.91
N HIS A 103 -3.60 -23.33 12.60
CA HIS A 103 -2.59 -23.79 11.67
C HIS A 103 -1.24 -23.90 12.38
N ASP A 104 -0.50 -24.98 12.11
CA ASP A 104 0.85 -25.19 12.65
C ASP A 104 1.98 -24.93 11.62
N SER A 105 1.62 -24.70 10.36
CA SER A 105 2.56 -24.42 9.28
C SER A 105 3.03 -22.96 9.25
N ALA A 106 3.96 -22.65 8.34
CA ALA A 106 4.34 -21.27 8.05
C ALA A 106 3.11 -20.47 7.58
N ILE A 107 3.12 -19.17 7.89
CA ILE A 107 2.06 -18.23 7.54
C ILE A 107 2.65 -17.13 6.66
N HIS A 108 2.00 -16.84 5.55
CA HIS A 108 2.42 -15.78 4.63
C HIS A 108 1.44 -14.62 4.66
N ILE A 109 1.96 -13.41 4.80
CA ILE A 109 1.21 -12.17 4.58
C ILE A 109 1.81 -11.50 3.35
N ASN A 110 1.01 -11.27 2.31
CA ASN A 110 1.41 -10.52 1.14
C ASN A 110 0.63 -9.20 1.11
N GLU A 111 1.34 -8.09 1.25
CA GLU A 111 0.78 -6.74 1.17
C GLU A 111 1.07 -6.16 -0.20
N LEU A 112 0.04 -5.72 -0.92
CA LEU A 112 0.19 -5.02 -2.19
C LEU A 112 0.20 -3.53 -1.89
N GLY A 113 1.21 -2.83 -2.39
CA GLY A 113 1.33 -1.37 -2.24
C GLY A 113 1.45 -0.95 -0.78
N GLY A 114 2.44 -1.48 -0.05
CA GLY A 114 2.61 -1.23 1.39
C GLY A 114 2.96 0.20 1.79
N GLY A 115 2.97 1.13 0.84
CA GLY A 115 3.21 2.55 1.06
C GLY A 115 4.53 2.78 1.78
N THR A 116 4.47 3.42 2.93
CA THR A 116 5.63 3.76 3.75
C THR A 116 6.13 2.60 4.64
N GLY A 117 5.39 1.49 4.70
CA GLY A 117 5.72 0.30 5.52
C GLY A 117 5.15 0.33 6.93
N THR A 118 4.35 1.33 7.27
CA THR A 118 3.74 1.49 8.60
C THR A 118 2.83 0.32 8.96
N LEU A 119 2.06 -0.22 8.00
CA LEU A 119 1.19 -1.38 8.28
C LEU A 119 2.02 -2.60 8.65
N ALA A 120 2.97 -2.99 7.78
CA ALA A 120 3.88 -4.09 8.02
C ALA A 120 4.60 -3.98 9.37
N ARG A 121 5.12 -2.78 9.71
CA ARG A 121 5.78 -2.54 10.99
C ARG A 121 4.83 -2.77 12.16
N ASN A 122 3.68 -2.11 12.17
CA ASN A 122 2.70 -2.22 13.26
C ASN A 122 2.21 -3.66 13.48
N MET A 123 2.03 -4.41 12.40
CA MET A 123 1.60 -5.82 12.47
C MET A 123 2.71 -6.71 13.02
N LEU A 124 3.95 -6.56 12.53
CA LEU A 124 5.08 -7.36 12.99
C LEU A 124 5.47 -7.06 14.44
N ASP A 125 5.37 -5.80 14.87
CA ASP A 125 5.51 -5.41 16.28
C ASP A 125 4.43 -6.13 17.13
N TYR A 126 3.16 -6.10 16.71
CA TYR A 126 2.08 -6.81 17.42
C TYR A 126 2.34 -8.31 17.55
N PHE A 127 2.69 -9.00 16.45
CA PHE A 127 2.93 -10.43 16.50
C PHE A 127 4.13 -10.76 17.40
N HIS A 128 5.20 -9.96 17.35
CA HIS A 128 6.37 -10.15 18.20
C HIS A 128 6.02 -10.02 19.69
N GLU A 129 5.21 -9.01 20.04
CA GLU A 129 4.78 -8.73 21.42
C GLU A 129 3.78 -9.76 21.96
N GLU A 130 2.77 -10.13 21.16
CA GLU A 130 1.60 -10.87 21.63
C GLU A 130 1.67 -12.39 21.36
N ASP A 131 2.40 -12.82 20.32
CA ASP A 131 2.51 -14.24 19.95
C ASP A 131 3.80 -14.54 19.20
N ARG A 132 4.85 -14.73 20.01
CA ARG A 132 6.19 -15.05 19.52
C ARG A 132 6.23 -16.30 18.64
N GLY A 133 5.41 -17.30 18.97
CA GLY A 133 5.34 -18.56 18.23
C GLY A 133 4.84 -18.35 16.81
N LEU A 134 3.75 -17.59 16.64
CA LEU A 134 3.26 -17.20 15.32
C LEU A 134 4.27 -16.33 14.57
N TYR A 135 4.85 -15.33 15.24
CA TYR A 135 5.83 -14.41 14.66
C TYR A 135 7.02 -15.14 14.01
N GLU A 136 7.55 -16.18 14.66
CA GLU A 136 8.72 -16.94 14.19
C GLU A 136 8.48 -17.76 12.93
N ARG A 137 7.22 -18.06 12.62
CA ARG A 137 6.81 -18.82 11.42
C ARG A 137 6.08 -17.94 10.39
N LEU A 138 6.04 -16.64 10.62
CA LEU A 138 5.39 -15.67 9.75
C LEU A 138 6.41 -15.03 8.80
N THR A 139 6.07 -14.99 7.51
CA THR A 139 6.77 -14.16 6.52
C THR A 139 5.82 -13.09 6.01
N TYR A 140 6.23 -11.83 6.14
CA TYR A 140 5.55 -10.67 5.60
C TYR A 140 6.27 -10.21 4.34
N THR A 141 5.60 -10.28 3.20
CA THR A 141 6.12 -9.85 1.90
C THR A 141 5.35 -8.64 1.42
N SER A 142 6.03 -7.51 1.24
CA SER A 142 5.46 -6.36 0.55
C SER A 142 5.78 -6.42 -0.93
N ILE A 143 4.75 -6.37 -1.77
CA ILE A 143 4.81 -6.30 -3.23
C ILE A 143 4.57 -4.84 -3.62
N GLU A 144 5.64 -4.16 -4.01
CA GLU A 144 5.65 -2.70 -4.21
C GLU A 144 6.23 -2.36 -5.58
N ILE A 145 5.49 -1.64 -6.41
CA ILE A 145 5.95 -1.28 -7.76
C ILE A 145 6.99 -0.16 -7.74
N SER A 146 6.95 0.72 -6.74
CA SER A 146 7.85 1.87 -6.59
C SER A 146 9.15 1.46 -5.89
N PRO A 147 10.33 1.53 -6.57
CA PRO A 147 11.61 1.19 -5.93
C PRO A 147 11.93 2.04 -4.71
N LYS A 148 11.46 3.29 -4.70
CA LYS A 148 11.66 4.24 -3.59
C LYS A 148 10.85 3.83 -2.36
N LEU A 149 9.56 3.53 -2.52
CA LEU A 149 8.74 3.04 -1.42
C LEU A 149 9.25 1.69 -0.91
N ALA A 150 9.63 0.78 -1.80
CA ALA A 150 10.23 -0.50 -1.41
C ALA A 150 11.51 -0.32 -0.59
N ALA A 151 12.36 0.67 -0.92
CA ALA A 151 13.55 0.99 -0.15
C ALA A 151 13.21 1.56 1.24
N LEU A 152 12.24 2.49 1.31
CA LEU A 152 11.75 3.05 2.57
C LEU A 152 11.21 1.97 3.50
N GLN A 153 10.41 1.05 2.98
CA GLN A 153 9.86 -0.08 3.73
C GLN A 153 10.96 -1.00 4.27
N ARG A 154 11.95 -1.34 3.43
CA ARG A 154 13.11 -2.14 3.87
C ARG A 154 13.86 -1.49 5.02
N GLN A 155 14.02 -0.18 4.99
CA GLN A 155 14.63 0.55 6.10
C GLN A 155 13.74 0.48 7.35
N ARG A 156 12.52 1.02 7.27
CA ARG A 156 11.60 1.16 8.41
C ARG A 156 11.27 -0.16 9.10
N VAL A 157 10.99 -1.20 8.33
CA VAL A 157 10.57 -2.51 8.84
C VAL A 157 11.79 -3.38 9.13
N GLY A 158 12.81 -3.33 8.27
CA GLY A 158 14.01 -4.17 8.38
C GLY A 158 14.87 -3.85 9.61
N GLU A 159 14.81 -2.61 10.13
CA GLU A 159 15.50 -2.22 11.37
C GLU A 159 15.21 -3.17 12.55
N GLN A 160 13.98 -3.71 12.65
CA GLN A 160 13.59 -4.62 13.74
C GLN A 160 13.18 -6.01 13.24
N HIS A 161 12.67 -6.13 12.01
CA HIS A 161 12.03 -7.35 11.52
C HIS A 161 12.66 -7.93 10.25
N ALA A 162 13.96 -7.70 10.02
CA ALA A 162 14.66 -8.22 8.83
C ALA A 162 14.50 -9.74 8.62
N ALA A 163 14.37 -10.53 9.69
CA ALA A 163 14.18 -11.98 9.58
C ALA A 163 12.83 -12.36 8.96
N SER A 164 11.76 -11.65 9.31
CA SER A 164 10.37 -11.96 8.95
C SER A 164 9.80 -11.06 7.85
N PHE A 165 10.50 -10.00 7.43
CA PHE A 165 10.04 -9.07 6.40
C PHE A 165 10.82 -9.20 5.09
N ARG A 166 10.10 -9.14 3.97
CA ARG A 166 10.63 -9.14 2.61
C ARG A 166 9.94 -8.06 1.78
N THR A 167 10.64 -7.53 0.79
CA THR A 167 10.05 -6.64 -0.21
C THR A 167 10.39 -7.15 -1.61
N THR A 168 9.40 -7.17 -2.49
CA THR A 168 9.57 -7.45 -3.92
C THR A 168 9.21 -6.19 -4.69
N THR A 169 10.20 -5.61 -5.38
CA THR A 169 9.97 -4.41 -6.20
C THR A 169 9.44 -4.79 -7.59
N THR A 170 8.13 -4.96 -7.73
CA THR A 170 7.51 -5.38 -9.00
C THR A 170 6.01 -5.06 -9.02
N ASP A 171 5.41 -5.23 -10.20
CA ASP A 171 3.96 -5.14 -10.41
C ASP A 171 3.28 -6.44 -9.95
N ALA A 172 2.33 -6.33 -9.02
CA ALA A 172 1.58 -7.46 -8.47
C ALA A 172 0.74 -8.22 -9.50
N CYS A 173 0.48 -7.64 -10.68
CA CYS A 173 -0.18 -8.35 -11.77
C CYS A 173 0.75 -9.36 -12.47
N LYS A 174 2.05 -9.36 -12.18
CA LYS A 174 3.01 -10.26 -12.80
C LYS A 174 3.24 -11.52 -11.96
N PRO A 175 3.32 -12.71 -12.58
CA PRO A 175 3.53 -13.96 -11.84
C PRO A 175 4.78 -13.96 -10.95
N GLU A 176 5.87 -13.31 -11.36
CA GLU A 176 7.11 -13.20 -10.59
C GLU A 176 7.00 -12.35 -9.32
N ALA A 177 5.91 -11.57 -9.17
CA ALA A 177 5.60 -10.90 -7.91
C ALA A 177 5.26 -11.89 -6.79
N TRP A 178 4.87 -13.08 -7.20
CA TRP A 178 4.41 -14.15 -6.33
C TRP A 178 5.47 -15.23 -6.29
N GLY A 179 5.73 -15.76 -5.10
CA GLY A 179 6.59 -16.93 -4.95
C GLY A 179 5.98 -18.18 -5.60
N HIS A 180 6.63 -19.32 -5.40
CA HIS A 180 6.05 -20.58 -5.84
C HIS A 180 4.71 -20.86 -5.15
N PRO A 181 3.70 -21.39 -5.86
CA PRO A 181 2.43 -21.77 -5.26
C PRO A 181 2.64 -22.70 -4.07
N SER A 182 1.98 -22.40 -2.95
CA SER A 182 2.03 -23.17 -1.71
C SER A 182 0.61 -23.47 -1.22
N GLN A 183 0.48 -24.52 -0.40
CA GLN A 183 -0.75 -24.84 0.34
C GLN A 183 -0.75 -24.24 1.75
N GLU A 184 0.33 -23.54 2.13
CA GLU A 184 0.43 -22.85 3.40
C GLU A 184 -0.57 -21.67 3.46
N PRO A 185 -1.12 -21.35 4.65
CA PRO A 185 -2.03 -20.23 4.81
C PRO A 185 -1.41 -18.92 4.35
N CYS A 186 -2.19 -18.18 3.56
CA CYS A 186 -1.76 -16.93 2.94
C CYS A 186 -2.85 -15.86 3.11
N PHE A 187 -2.44 -14.69 3.60
CA PHE A 187 -3.27 -13.50 3.72
C PHE A 187 -2.83 -12.47 2.68
N ILE A 188 -3.78 -11.92 1.93
CA ILE A 188 -3.53 -10.86 0.96
C ILE A 188 -4.11 -9.56 1.51
N LEU A 189 -3.27 -8.53 1.64
CA LEU A 189 -3.64 -7.21 2.12
C LEU A 189 -3.54 -6.19 0.98
N MET A 190 -4.59 -5.38 0.82
CA MET A 190 -4.69 -4.36 -0.23
C MET A 190 -5.32 -3.09 0.35
N MET A 191 -4.56 -2.32 1.13
CA MET A 191 -5.08 -1.11 1.78
C MET A 191 -4.94 0.08 0.82
N GLU A 192 -6.07 0.63 0.36
CA GLU A 192 -6.11 1.75 -0.61
C GLU A 192 -5.34 1.50 -1.93
N VAL A 193 -5.40 0.25 -2.39
CA VAL A 193 -4.88 -0.15 -3.72
C VAL A 193 -5.98 -0.12 -4.77
N LEU A 194 -7.19 -0.58 -4.41
CA LEU A 194 -8.26 -0.85 -5.38
C LEU A 194 -8.80 0.41 -6.06
N ASP A 195 -8.83 1.53 -5.34
CA ASP A 195 -9.21 2.86 -5.85
C ASP A 195 -8.18 3.41 -6.86
N ASN A 196 -6.94 2.93 -6.79
CA ASN A 196 -5.85 3.28 -7.71
C ASN A 196 -5.71 2.31 -8.90
N LEU A 197 -6.54 1.27 -9.02
CA LEU A 197 -6.44 0.33 -10.14
C LEU A 197 -6.97 0.95 -11.45
N PRO A 198 -6.29 0.73 -12.59
CA PRO A 198 -6.78 1.21 -13.88
C PRO A 198 -8.09 0.55 -14.29
N HIS A 199 -9.07 1.37 -14.63
CA HIS A 199 -10.42 0.94 -14.97
C HIS A 199 -10.98 1.74 -16.15
N ASP A 200 -11.96 1.16 -16.84
CA ASP A 200 -12.68 1.87 -17.90
C ASP A 200 -13.91 2.58 -17.36
N ARG A 201 -14.33 3.61 -18.09
CA ARG A 201 -15.63 4.24 -17.92
C ARG A 201 -16.56 3.76 -19.02
N GLN A 202 -17.67 3.14 -18.65
CA GLN A 202 -18.76 2.84 -19.59
C GLN A 202 -19.73 4.03 -19.64
N SER A 203 -19.94 4.61 -20.82
CA SER A 203 -21.08 5.51 -21.07
C SER A 203 -22.26 4.67 -21.55
N GLY A 204 -23.43 4.85 -20.93
CA GLY A 204 -24.59 3.96 -21.05
C GLY A 204 -24.95 3.55 -22.47
N ALA A 205 -25.23 2.25 -22.65
CA ALA A 205 -25.93 1.76 -23.81
C ALA A 205 -27.34 2.36 -23.83
N VAL A 206 -27.75 2.91 -24.97
CA VAL A 206 -29.17 3.14 -25.23
C VAL A 206 -29.81 1.76 -25.26
N TRP A 207 -30.63 1.45 -24.26
CA TRP A 207 -31.51 0.30 -24.31
C TRP A 207 -32.51 0.55 -25.43
N VAL A 208 -32.27 -0.04 -26.60
CA VAL A 208 -33.28 -0.14 -27.64
C VAL A 208 -34.18 -1.31 -27.22
N GLY A 209 -35.28 -0.97 -26.54
CA GLY A 209 -36.36 -1.90 -26.25
C GLY A 209 -37.22 -2.20 -27.47
#